data_AF-X1J2M8-F1
#
_entry.id   AF-X1J2M8-F1
#
_cell.length_a   1.000
_cell.length_b   1.000
_cell.length_c   1.000
_cell.angle_alpha   90.00
_cell.angle_beta   90.00
_cell.angle_gamma   90.00
#
_symmetry.space_group_name_H-M   'P 1'
#
loop_
_entity.id
_entity.type
_entity.pdbx_description
1 polymer ?
#
loop_
_entity_poly.entity_id
_entity_poly.type
_entity_poly.pdbx_seq_one_letter_code
_entity_poly.pdbx_strand_id
1 'polypeptide(L)'
;MNYRRATLLAEKNLVGTGTEVMEIVTRQPISRIHLAWRVGRTVSEGMTSYPHTDIVRIEVVDGSDVLHSLDGGQNQAVCIYDRLC
;
A
#
# COMPACT_ATOMS: atom_id res chain seq x y z
N MET A 1 4.02 -14.57 14.70
CA MET A 1 5.05 -13.55 14.40
C MET A 1 4.72 -12.28 15.18
N ASN A 2 4.92 -12.30 16.51
CA ASN A 2 4.30 -11.30 17.41
C ASN A 2 5.23 -10.13 17.79
N TYR A 3 6.53 -10.20 17.47
CA TYR A 3 7.54 -9.25 17.98
C TYR A 3 8.39 -8.56 16.89
N ARG A 4 7.99 -8.62 15.60
CA ARG A 4 8.72 -8.00 14.48
C ARG A 4 7.81 -7.19 13.56
N ARG A 5 6.90 -6.39 14.14
CA ARG A 5 6.24 -5.31 13.39
C ARG A 5 7.03 -4.03 13.64
N ALA A 6 7.75 -3.58 12.63
CA ALA A 6 8.34 -2.26 12.61
C ALA A 6 7.50 -1.40 11.67
N THR A 7 7.13 -0.20 12.11
CA THR A 7 6.58 0.81 11.22
C THR A 7 7.74 1.38 10.43
N LEU A 8 7.80 1.08 9.13
CA LEU A 8 8.93 1.46 8.29
C LEU A 8 8.93 2.96 7.99
N LEU A 9 7.74 3.56 7.80
CA LEU A 9 7.59 4.95 7.39
C LEU A 9 6.39 5.60 8.10
N ALA A 10 6.47 6.91 8.31
CA ALA A 10 5.36 7.70 8.81
C ALA A 10 4.24 7.82 7.76
N GLU A 11 3.00 8.02 8.21
CA GLU A 11 1.88 8.28 7.32
C GLU A 11 2.12 9.57 6.54
N LYS A 12 1.96 9.50 5.22
CA LYS A 12 2.15 10.63 4.31
C LYS A 12 0.83 10.95 3.61
N ASN A 13 0.46 12.21 3.62
CA ASN A 13 -0.65 12.70 2.81
C ASN A 13 -0.17 12.91 1.37
N LEU A 14 -0.79 12.22 0.42
CA LEU A 14 -0.59 12.46 -1.00
C LEU A 14 -1.68 13.40 -1.51
N VAL A 15 -1.29 14.45 -2.24
CA VAL A 15 -2.21 15.41 -2.85
C VAL A 15 -1.93 15.45 -4.35
N GLY A 16 -2.95 15.13 -5.15
CA GLY A 16 -2.85 15.07 -6.60
C GLY A 16 -2.29 13.74 -7.15
N THR A 17 -2.19 13.66 -8.47
CA THR A 17 -1.68 12.48 -9.18
C THR A 17 -0.15 12.45 -9.12
N GLY A 18 0.42 11.32 -8.68
CA GLY A 18 1.86 11.14 -8.66
C GLY A 18 2.27 9.73 -8.23
N THR A 19 3.56 9.45 -8.39
CA THR A 19 4.19 8.22 -7.90
C THR A 19 5.02 8.55 -6.67
N GLU A 20 4.75 7.87 -5.57
CA GLU A 20 5.55 7.97 -4.35
C GLU A 20 6.50 6.77 -4.28
N VAL A 21 7.81 7.05 -4.18
CA VAL A 21 8.84 6.02 -4.01
C VAL A 21 9.23 5.95 -2.54
N MET A 22 9.03 4.78 -1.94
CA MET A 22 9.36 4.50 -0.55
C MET A 22 10.57 3.58 -0.48
N GLU A 23 11.71 4.12 -0.03
CA GLU A 23 12.92 3.31 0.14
C GLU A 23 12.81 2.42 1.38
N ILE A 24 13.04 1.11 1.20
CA ILE A 24 12.96 0.12 2.26
C ILE A 24 14.39 -0.33 2.60
N VAL A 25 14.98 0.30 3.61
CA VAL A 25 16.32 -0.08 4.11
C VAL A 25 16.16 -1.01 5.31
N THR A 26 16.37 -2.31 5.10
CA THR A 26 16.33 -3.32 6.17
C THR A 26 17.49 -4.29 6.05
N ARG A 27 18.07 -4.63 7.21
CA ARG A 27 19.12 -5.65 7.32
C ARG A 27 18.57 -7.07 7.50
N GLN A 28 17.29 -7.20 7.85
CA GLN A 28 16.65 -8.48 8.13
C GLN A 28 15.69 -8.87 7.00
N PRO A 29 15.49 -10.18 6.76
CA PRO A 29 14.55 -10.64 5.75
C PRO A 29 13.13 -10.19 6.10
N ILE A 30 12.42 -9.68 5.10
CA ILE A 30 11.02 -9.27 5.20
C ILE A 30 10.15 -10.46 4.81
N SER A 31 9.26 -10.88 5.71
CA SER A 31 8.26 -11.89 5.39
C SER A 31 6.95 -11.30 4.86
N ARG A 32 6.69 -10.01 5.14
CA ARG A 32 5.42 -9.35 4.80
C ARG A 32 5.51 -7.83 4.90
N ILE A 33 4.88 -7.13 3.95
CA ILE A 33 4.68 -5.69 3.96
C ILE A 33 3.18 -5.42 4.16
N HIS A 34 2.85 -4.44 5.00
CA HIS A 34 1.48 -3.97 5.18
C HIS A 34 1.41 -2.51 4.73
N LEU A 35 0.62 -2.25 3.68
CA LEU A 35 0.28 -0.91 3.24
C LEU A 35 -1.11 -0.57 3.75
N ALA A 36 -1.29 0.63 4.30
CA ALA A 36 -2.60 1.14 4.68
C ALA A 36 -2.86 2.42 3.89
N TRP A 37 -3.90 2.41 3.08
CA TRP A 37 -4.39 3.58 2.36
C TRP A 37 -5.63 4.11 3.05
N ARG A 38 -5.63 5.40 3.41
CA ARG A 38 -6.73 6.05 4.12
C ARG A 38 -7.11 7.31 3.36
N VAL A 39 -8.39 7.43 3.07
CA VAL A 39 -8.94 8.62 2.41
C VAL A 39 -9.75 9.39 3.46
N GLY A 40 -9.31 10.60 3.79
CA GLY A 40 -10.07 11.52 4.64
C GLY A 40 -11.20 12.17 3.85
N ARG A 41 -12.39 12.34 4.45
CA ARG A 41 -13.48 13.10 3.84
C ARG A 41 -13.64 14.48 4.47
N THR A 42 -13.92 15.46 3.62
CA THR A 42 -14.79 16.58 3.95
C THR A 42 -16.24 16.18 3.65
N VAL A 43 -17.14 16.41 4.61
CA VAL A 43 -18.50 15.84 4.72
C VAL A 43 -19.44 16.20 3.55
N SER A 44 -19.04 17.06 2.62
CA SER A 44 -19.90 17.62 1.56
C SER A 44 -19.99 16.80 0.27
N GLU A 45 -19.07 15.89 0.01
CA GLU A 45 -19.05 15.09 -1.22
C GLU A 45 -19.30 13.61 -0.90
N GLY A 46 -20.34 13.04 -1.50
CA GLY A 46 -20.68 11.63 -1.33
C GLY A 46 -19.55 10.70 -1.77
N MET A 47 -19.60 9.41 -1.36
CA MET A 47 -18.67 8.40 -1.88
C MET A 47 -18.95 8.15 -3.36
N THR A 48 -18.23 8.82 -4.24
CA THR A 48 -18.35 8.61 -5.69
C THR A 48 -17.36 7.57 -6.21
N SER A 49 -16.36 7.18 -5.41
CA SER A 49 -15.34 6.17 -5.75
C SER A 49 -15.00 5.25 -4.57
N TYR A 50 -14.31 4.17 -4.89
CA TYR A 50 -13.80 3.22 -3.90
C TYR A 50 -12.30 3.50 -3.64
N PRO A 51 -11.82 3.50 -2.39
CA PRO A 51 -10.42 3.86 -2.09
C PRO A 51 -9.34 3.03 -2.80
N HIS A 52 -9.67 1.79 -3.19
CA HIS A 52 -8.73 0.92 -3.89
C HIS A 52 -8.48 1.37 -5.34
N THR A 53 -9.38 2.15 -5.95
CA THR A 53 -9.20 2.67 -7.32
C THR A 53 -8.28 3.87 -7.38
N ASP A 54 -7.99 4.51 -6.24
CA ASP A 54 -7.09 5.67 -6.16
C ASP A 54 -5.63 5.26 -6.41
N ILE A 55 -5.31 3.98 -6.19
CA ILE A 55 -3.97 3.43 -6.39
C ILE A 55 -3.92 2.68 -7.72
N VAL A 56 -3.29 3.31 -8.71
CA VAL A 56 -3.11 2.72 -10.05
C VAL A 56 -2.13 1.54 -10.02
N ARG A 57 -1.11 1.60 -9.16
CA ARG A 57 -0.10 0.54 -9.06
C ARG A 57 0.65 0.56 -7.73
N ILE A 58 0.95 -0.63 -7.24
CA ILE A 58 1.82 -0.89 -6.09
C ILE A 58 2.93 -1.80 -6.59
N GLU A 59 4.17 -1.30 -6.52
CA GLU A 59 5.36 -2.02 -6.98
C GLU A 59 6.38 -2.21 -5.87
N VAL A 60 6.95 -3.42 -5.81
CA VAL A 60 8.12 -3.74 -5.00
C VAL A 60 9.24 -4.08 -5.96
N VAL A 61 10.30 -3.28 -5.93
CA VAL A 61 11.45 -3.38 -6.82
C VAL A 61 12.70 -3.64 -5.99
N ASP A 62 13.50 -4.62 -6.41
CA ASP A 62 14.83 -4.90 -5.86
C ASP A 62 15.86 -4.78 -6.98
N GLY A 63 16.58 -3.65 -7.02
CA GLY A 63 17.49 -3.33 -8.11
C GLY A 63 16.76 -3.23 -9.46
N SER A 64 17.02 -4.18 -10.37
CA SER A 64 16.35 -4.27 -11.68
C SER A 64 15.10 -5.14 -11.67
N ASP A 65 14.85 -5.88 -10.59
CA ASP A 65 13.84 -6.92 -10.56
C ASP A 65 12.55 -6.41 -9.92
N VAL A 66 11.43 -6.67 -10.58
CA VAL A 66 10.09 -6.35 -10.06
C VAL A 66 9.54 -7.59 -9.34
N LEU A 67 9.50 -7.54 -8.02
CA LEU A 67 9.05 -8.65 -7.16
C LEU A 67 7.53 -8.69 -6.99
N HIS A 68 6.88 -7.52 -7.08
CA HIS A 68 5.44 -7.38 -6.95
C HIS A 68 4.98 -6.21 -7.83
N SER A 69 3.91 -6.39 -8.60
CA SER A 69 3.28 -5.32 -9.37
C SER A 69 1.80 -5.63 -9.52
N LEU A 70 0.96 -4.99 -8.71
CA LEU A 70 -0.50 -5.10 -8.75
C LEU A 70 -1.13 -3.72 -8.56
N ASP A 71 -2.31 -3.51 -9.12
CA ASP A 71 -3.11 -2.31 -8.80
C ASP A 71 -3.75 -2.41 -7.41
N GLY A 72 -4.32 -1.30 -6.92
CA GLY A 72 -4.93 -1.26 -5.58
C GLY A 72 -6.09 -2.25 -5.41
N GLY A 73 -6.88 -2.48 -6.46
CA GLY A 73 -8.01 -3.41 -6.44
C GLY A 73 -7.56 -4.87 -6.40
N GLN A 74 -6.60 -5.23 -7.24
CA GLN A 74 -5.97 -6.55 -7.26
C GLN A 74 -5.31 -6.85 -5.92
N ASN A 75 -4.57 -5.89 -5.36
CA ASN A 75 -3.89 -6.09 -4.07
C ASN A 75 -4.91 -6.22 -2.92
N GLN A 76 -6.01 -5.46 -2.97
CA GLN A 76 -7.11 -5.63 -2.01
C GLN A 76 -7.78 -6.99 -2.14
N ALA A 77 -7.99 -7.49 -3.36
CA ALA A 77 -8.55 -8.82 -3.59
C ALA A 77 -7.62 -9.91 -3.03
N VAL A 78 -6.30 -9.81 -3.27
CA VAL A 78 -5.32 -10.73 -2.66
C VAL A 78 -5.42 -10.69 -1.13
N CYS A 79 -5.55 -9.51 -0.52
CA CYS A 79 -5.73 -9.40 0.92
C CYS A 79 -6.99 -10.13 1.40
N ILE A 80 -8.13 -9.91 0.74
CA ILE A 80 -9.42 -10.54 1.07
C ILE A 80 -9.30 -12.07 1.00
N TYR A 81 -8.70 -12.62 -0.06
CA TYR A 81 -8.60 -14.08 -0.24
C TYR A 81 -7.48 -14.72 0.60
N ASP A 82 -6.37 -14.03 0.87
CA ASP A 82 -5.28 -14.51 1.74
C ASP A 82 -5.68 -14.52 3.22
N ARG A 83 -6.44 -13.51 3.68
CA ARG A 83 -6.69 -13.29 5.11
C ARG A 83 -8.15 -13.25 5.55
N LEU A 84 -9.11 -13.33 4.63
CA LEU A 84 -10.54 -13.08 4.92
C LEU A 84 -10.77 -11.70 5.58
N CYS A 85 -9.95 -10.71 5.23
CA CYS A 85 -10.02 -9.35 5.79
C CYS A 85 -10.95 -8.42 5.02
#